data_AF-A0A934CH09-F1
#
_entry.id   AF-A0A934CH09-F1
#
_cell.length_a   1.000
_cell.length_b   1.000
_cell.length_c   1.000
_cell.angle_alpha   90.00
_cell.angle_beta   90.00
_cell.angle_gamma   90.00
#
_symmetry.space_group_name_H-M   'P 1'
#
loop_
_entity.id
_entity.type
_entity.pdbx_description
1 polymer ?
#
loop_
_entity_poly.entity_id
_entity_poly.type
_entity_poly.pdbx_seq_one_letter_code
_entity_poly.pdbx_strand_id
1 'polypeptide(L)' 'VIKGTRISVELILGWLANGWTFEQILESYPHIVRDDILAALAFAAERLREEDYIPLPKIAA' A
#
# COMPACT_ATOMS: atom_id res chain seq x y z
N VAL A 1 -1.14 -7.45 2.04
CA VAL A 1 0.16 -7.86 2.61
C VAL A 1 0.97 -8.49 1.49
N ILE A 2 2.26 -8.14 1.34
CA ILE A 2 3.12 -8.71 0.31
C ILE A 2 3.29 -10.21 0.56
N LYS A 3 3.04 -11.03 -0.46
CA LYS A 3 2.96 -12.49 -0.35
C LYS A 3 4.29 -13.06 0.18
N GLY A 4 4.22 -13.95 1.16
CA GLY A 4 5.41 -14.56 1.75
C GLY A 4 6.15 -13.66 2.76
N THR A 5 5.59 -12.50 3.07
CA THR A 5 6.16 -11.55 4.04
C THR A 5 5.12 -11.16 5.09
N ARG A 6 5.55 -10.43 6.11
CA ARG A 6 4.65 -9.76 7.07
C ARG A 6 4.52 -8.25 6.78
N ILE A 7 4.93 -7.80 5.60
CA ILE A 7 4.93 -6.38 5.21
C ILE A 7 3.60 -6.03 4.57
N SER A 8 2.89 -5.05 5.13
CA SER A 8 1.64 -4.53 4.57
C SER A 8 1.92 -3.57 3.42
N VAL A 9 0.91 -3.35 2.57
CA VAL A 9 0.97 -2.33 1.51
C VAL A 9 1.11 -0.95 2.13
N GLU A 10 0.33 -0.67 3.17
CA GLU A 10 0.40 0.57 3.96
C GLU A 10 1.83 0.87 4.44
N LEU A 11 2.56 -0.14 4.94
CA LEU A 11 3.91 0.06 5.46
C LEU A 11 4.89 0.51 4.38
N ILE A 12 4.80 -0.09 3.18
CA ILE A 12 5.59 0.33 2.01
C ILE A 12 5.27 1.77 1.63
N LEU A 13 3.98 2.12 1.57
CA LEU A 13 3.56 3.49 1.28
C LEU A 13 4.05 4.47 2.34
N GLY A 14 4.02 4.06 3.62
CA GLY A 14 4.53 4.83 4.75
C GLY A 14 6.02 5.14 4.61
N TRP A 15 6.85 4.16 4.25
CA TRP A 15 8.28 4.40 4.01
C TRP A 15 8.51 5.38 2.86
N LEU A 16 7.82 5.19 1.74
CA LEU A 16 7.92 6.09 0.58
C LEU A 16 7.47 7.51 0.93
N ALA A 17 6.39 7.65 1.71
CA ALA A 17 5.92 8.95 2.20
C ALA A 17 6.91 9.64 3.15
N ASN A 18 7.70 8.87 3.89
CA ASN A 18 8.80 9.37 4.72
C ASN A 18 10.09 9.63 3.92
N GLY A 19 10.05 9.54 2.60
CA GLY A 19 11.17 9.86 1.71
C GLY A 19 12.16 8.73 1.48
N TRP A 20 11.82 7.48 1.84
CA TRP A 20 12.66 6.34 1.53
C TRP A 20 12.72 6.11 0.02
N THR A 21 13.91 5.77 -0.50
CA THR A 21 14.06 5.32 -1.87
C THR A 21 13.73 3.83 -2.02
N PHE A 22 13.50 3.38 -3.24
CA PHE A 22 13.26 1.96 -3.51
C PHE A 22 14.48 1.13 -3.10
N GLU A 23 15.68 1.63 -3.38
CA GLU A 23 16.94 0.98 -3.06
C GLU A 23 17.09 0.77 -1.55
N GLN A 24 16.77 1.77 -0.73
CA GLN A 24 16.79 1.65 0.74
C GLN A 24 15.82 0.58 1.26
N ILE A 25 14.63 0.48 0.65
CA ILE A 25 13.65 -0.56 1.01
C ILE A 25 14.18 -1.94 0.65
N LEU A 26 14.73 -2.11 -0.55
CA LEU A 26 15.26 -3.40 -1.04
C LEU A 26 16.49 -3.86 -0.24
N GLU A 27 17.36 -2.94 0.15
CA GLU A 27 18.53 -3.23 1.00
C GLU A 27 18.12 -3.61 2.43
N SER A 28 17.12 -2.93 2.99
CA SER A 28 16.64 -3.20 4.36
C SER A 28 15.80 -4.47 4.46
N TYR A 29 15.10 -4.83 3.38
CA TYR A 29 14.17 -5.96 3.34
C TYR A 29 14.47 -6.87 2.14
N PRO A 30 15.44 -7.81 2.27
CA PRO A 30 15.90 -8.66 1.15
C PRO A 30 14.85 -9.60 0.54
N HIS A 31 13.71 -9.75 1.22
CA HIS A 31 12.57 -10.56 0.78
C HIS A 31 11.54 -9.76 -0.03
N ILE A 32 11.75 -8.45 -0.17
CA ILE A 32 10.98 -7.57 -1.04
C ILE A 32 11.75 -7.43 -2.36
N VAL A 33 11.04 -7.59 -3.48
CA VAL A 33 11.58 -7.26 -4.80
C VAL A 33 10.95 -5.97 -5.33
N ARG A 34 11.57 -5.37 -6.35
CA ARG A 34 11.08 -4.12 -6.95
C ARG A 34 9.62 -4.23 -7.40
N ASP A 35 9.23 -5.39 -7.91
CA ASP A 35 7.86 -5.65 -8.38
C ASP A 35 6.83 -5.60 -7.24
N ASP A 36 7.19 -5.98 -6.02
CA ASP A 36 6.29 -5.88 -4.86
C ASP A 36 5.99 -4.43 -4.51
N ILE A 37 6.98 -3.54 -4.62
CA ILE A 37 6.82 -2.10 -4.38
C ILE A 37 5.90 -1.49 -5.45
N LEU A 38 6.11 -1.86 -6.72
CA LEU A 38 5.25 -1.42 -7.82
C LEU A 38 3.83 -1.95 -7.68
N ALA A 39 3.66 -3.21 -7.28
CA ALA A 39 2.36 -3.81 -7.03
C ALA A 39 1.64 -3.12 -5.85
N ALA A 40 2.36 -2.74 -4.79
CA ALA A 40 1.81 -1.98 -3.68
C ALA A 40 1.27 -0.61 -4.13
N LEU A 41 2.04 0.12 -4.96
CA LEU A 41 1.62 1.39 -5.54
C LEU A 41 0.40 1.24 -6.47
N ALA A 42 0.42 0.22 -7.33
CA ALA A 42 -0.69 -0.06 -8.25
C ALA A 42 -1.98 -0.41 -7.49
N PHE A 43 -1.87 -1.25 -6.46
CA PHE A 43 -2.96 -1.61 -5.57
C PHE A 43 -3.54 -0.36 -4.88
N ALA A 44 -2.69 0.51 -4.35
CA ALA A 44 -3.14 1.74 -3.70
C ALA A 44 -3.88 2.66 -4.68
N ALA A 45 -3.32 2.84 -5.88
CA ALA A 45 -3.95 3.64 -6.92
C ALA A 45 -5.29 3.05 -7.39
N GLU A 46 -5.42 1.73 -7.46
CA GLU A 46 -6.69 1.05 -7.76
C GLU A 46 -7.72 1.26 -6.67
N ARG A 47 -7.35 1.04 -5.39
CA ARG A 47 -8.26 1.24 -4.26
C ARG A 47 -8.77 2.68 -4.14
N LEU A 48 -7.93 3.67 -4.45
CA LEU A 48 -8.35 5.08 -4.48
C LEU A 48 -9.31 5.39 -5.64
N ARG A 49 -9.23 4.66 -6.76
CA ARG A 49 -10.20 4.80 -7.87
C ARG A 49 -11.53 4.11 -7.55
N GLU A 50 -11.46 3.01 -6.81
CA GLU A 50 -12.60 2.22 -6.36
C GLU A 50 -13.23 2.74 -5.07
N GLU A 51 -12.91 3.97 -4.61
CA GLU A 51 -13.64 4.60 -3.52
C GLU A 51 -15.09 4.87 -3.95
N ASP A 52 -15.91 3.83 -3.89
CA ASP A 52 -17.35 3.94 -3.90
C ASP A 52 -17.76 4.65 -2.61
N TYR A 53 -18.22 5.88 -2.77
CA TYR A 53 -18.90 6.61 -1.71
C TYR A 53 -20.15 5.81 -1.28
N ILE A 54 -20.07 5.12 -0.15
CA ILE A 54 -21.23 4.49 0.49
C ILE A 54 -21.81 5.50 1.49
N PRO A 55 -22.91 6.20 1.17
CA PRO A 55 -23.56 7.05 2.16
C PRO A 55 -24.05 6.20 3.32
N LEU A 56 -23.75 6.61 4.55
CA LEU A 56 -24.34 5.98 5.73
C LEU A 56 -25.86 6.17 5.67
N PRO A 57 -26.65 5.09 5.86
CA PRO A 57 -28.10 5.20 5.86
C PRO A 57 -28.52 6.18 6.94
N LYS A 58 -29.34 7.18 6.56
CA LYS A 58 -29.96 8.07 7.55
C LYS A 58 -30.84 7.21 8.44
N ILE A 59 -30.50 7.14 9.72
CA ILE A 59 -31.39 6.56 10.73
C ILE A 59 -32.57 7.53 10.83
N ALA A 60 -33.74 7.10 10.39
CA ALA A 60 -34.97 7.87 10.55
C ALA A 60 -35.31 7.95 12.05
N ALA A 61 -35.53 9.18 12.53
CA ALA A 61 -35.93 9.47 13.92
C ALA A 61 -37.43 9.24 14.15
#